data_AF-A0A9D6M9L5-F1
#
_entry.id   AF-A0A9D6M9L5-F1
#
_cell.length_a   1.000
_cell.length_b   1.000
_cell.length_c   1.000
_cell.angle_alpha   90.00
_cell.angle_beta   90.00
_cell.angle_gamma   90.00
#
_symmetry.space_group_name_H-M   'P 1'
#
loop_
_entity.id
_entity.type
_entity.pdbx_description
1 polymer ?
#
loop_
_entity_poly.entity_id
_entity_poly.type
_entity_poly.pdbx_seq_one_letter_code
_entity_poly.pdbx_strand_id
1 'polypeptide(L)'
;MKPEFLSAVVDTLLPGDDALPTGTNAGVTAKLVEHLSSTATRDRDAYLAVLHAIAEKAGGEDVFALADEATRIAVIETVEKEMAGAFRSLTSLLLADYYEADSVLIAMGWRVEPPQPQGHSLPS
;
A
#
# COMPACT_ATOMS: atom_id res chain seq x y z
N MET A 1 -9.57 1.09 -11.52
CA MET A 1 -9.92 1.32 -10.11
C MET A 1 -9.75 2.80 -9.81
N LYS A 2 -10.65 3.39 -9.03
CA LYS A 2 -10.62 4.81 -8.69
C LYS A 2 -9.48 5.10 -7.69
N PRO A 3 -8.76 6.24 -7.85
CA PRO A 3 -7.71 6.63 -6.91
C PRO A 3 -8.19 6.72 -5.46
N GLU A 4 -9.36 7.31 -5.22
CA GLU A 4 -9.92 7.48 -3.87
C GLU A 4 -10.19 6.16 -3.17
N PHE A 5 -10.63 5.15 -3.93
CA PHE A 5 -10.82 3.80 -3.41
C PHE A 5 -9.48 3.17 -3.01
N LEU A 6 -8.47 3.28 -3.87
CA LEU A 6 -7.15 2.72 -3.58
C LEU A 6 -6.51 3.41 -2.35
N SER A 7 -6.60 4.74 -2.26
CA SER A 7 -6.16 5.49 -1.08
C SER A 7 -6.90 5.03 0.18
N ALA A 8 -8.22 4.90 0.12
CA ALA A 8 -9.01 4.44 1.28
C ALA A 8 -8.64 3.02 1.73
N VAL A 9 -8.36 2.10 0.79
CA VAL A 9 -7.90 0.74 1.14
C VAL A 9 -6.52 0.80 1.78
N VAL A 10 -5.59 1.52 1.16
CA VAL A 10 -4.22 1.69 1.65
C VAL A 10 -4.20 2.32 3.04
N ASP A 11 -4.91 3.42 3.25
CA ASP A 11 -4.96 4.10 4.55
C ASP A 11 -5.76 3.31 5.60
N THR A 12 -6.66 2.42 5.22
CA THR A 12 -7.30 1.53 6.20
C THR A 12 -6.33 0.42 6.67
N LEU A 13 -5.46 -0.07 5.78
CA LEU A 13 -4.43 -1.06 6.12
C LEU A 13 -3.20 -0.42 6.80
N LEU A 14 -2.90 0.83 6.46
CA LEU A 14 -1.75 1.61 6.90
C LEU A 14 -2.22 3.00 7.36
N PRO A 15 -2.94 3.10 8.49
CA PRO A 15 -3.56 4.35 8.94
C PRO A 15 -2.57 5.43 9.39
N GLY A 16 -1.32 5.07 9.65
CA GLY A 16 -0.37 5.96 10.31
C GLY A 16 -0.73 6.21 11.78
N ASP A 17 0.06 7.06 12.44
CA ASP A 17 -0.17 7.53 13.80
C ASP A 17 0.49 8.91 14.01
N ASP A 18 0.65 9.36 15.26
CA ASP A 18 1.27 10.65 15.59
C ASP A 18 2.71 10.80 15.07
N ALA A 19 3.43 9.69 14.85
CA ALA A 19 4.82 9.67 14.42
C ALA A 19 4.97 9.21 12.96
N LEU A 20 4.11 8.31 12.50
CA LEU A 20 4.21 7.66 11.20
C LEU A 20 3.16 8.19 10.21
N PRO A 21 3.53 8.48 8.95
CA PRO A 21 2.56 8.94 7.94
C PRO A 21 1.56 7.83 7.59
N THR A 22 0.38 8.19 7.09
CA THR A 22 -0.53 7.20 6.48
C THR A 22 0.12 6.57 5.23
N GLY A 23 -0.38 5.42 4.77
CA GLY A 23 0.12 4.75 3.57
C GLY A 23 0.05 5.64 2.32
N THR A 24 -1.04 6.40 2.15
CA THR A 24 -1.16 7.39 1.06
C THR A 24 -0.10 8.49 1.18
N ASN A 25 0.11 9.04 2.38
CA ASN A 25 1.13 10.08 2.61
C ASN A 25 2.58 9.54 2.48
N ALA A 26 2.78 8.23 2.65
CA ALA A 26 4.04 7.55 2.35
C ALA A 26 4.22 7.22 0.85
N GLY A 27 3.23 7.54 0.00
CA GLY A 27 3.29 7.28 -1.45
C GLY A 27 2.95 5.86 -1.87
N VAL A 28 2.47 5.02 -0.95
CA VAL A 28 2.17 3.59 -1.22
C VAL A 28 1.06 3.44 -2.26
N THR A 29 0.06 4.32 -2.27
CA THR A 29 -1.02 4.28 -3.27
C THR A 29 -0.50 4.43 -4.70
N ALA A 30 0.50 5.29 -4.92
CA ALA A 30 1.11 5.47 -6.24
C ALA A 30 1.86 4.21 -6.69
N LYS A 31 2.68 3.62 -5.80
CA LYS A 31 3.38 2.36 -6.06
C LYS A 31 2.40 1.21 -6.34
N LEU A 32 1.29 1.12 -5.60
CA LEU A 32 0.24 0.13 -5.87
C LEU A 32 -0.32 0.29 -7.29
N VAL A 33 -0.58 1.52 -7.75
CA VAL A 33 -1.02 1.76 -9.15
C VAL A 33 0.02 1.28 -10.17
N GLU A 34 1.31 1.48 -9.91
CA GLU A 34 2.39 0.97 -10.76
C GLU A 34 2.41 -0.56 -10.79
N HIS A 35 2.31 -1.22 -9.63
CA HIS A 35 2.24 -2.67 -9.51
C HIS A 35 1.05 -3.27 -10.26
N LEU A 36 -0.12 -2.63 -10.19
CA LEU A 36 -1.33 -3.06 -10.90
C LEU A 36 -1.25 -2.80 -12.42
N SER A 37 -0.44 -1.85 -12.85
CA SER A 37 -0.27 -1.50 -14.27
C SER A 37 0.83 -2.34 -14.95
N SER A 38 1.79 -2.86 -14.18
CA SER A 38 2.90 -3.66 -14.69
C SER A 38 2.52 -5.14 -14.89
N THR A 39 2.73 -5.66 -16.10
CA THR A 39 2.54 -7.09 -16.39
C THR A 39 3.63 -7.98 -15.78
N ALA A 40 4.73 -7.39 -15.31
CA ALA A 40 5.80 -8.12 -14.63
C ALA A 40 5.49 -8.41 -13.15
N THR A 41 4.47 -7.79 -12.58
CA THR A 41 4.05 -8.02 -11.20
C THR A 41 3.47 -9.42 -11.05
N ARG A 42 4.22 -10.31 -10.39
CA ARG A 42 3.90 -11.75 -10.26
C ARG A 42 2.50 -12.04 -9.74
N ASP A 43 2.09 -11.35 -8.67
CA ASP A 43 0.82 -11.61 -7.97
C ASP A 43 -0.28 -10.60 -8.34
N ARG A 44 -0.13 -9.90 -9.48
CA ARG A 44 -1.04 -8.84 -9.93
C ARG A 44 -2.52 -9.26 -9.93
N ASP A 45 -2.81 -10.44 -10.46
CA ASP A 45 -4.19 -10.92 -10.57
C ASP A 45 -4.79 -11.21 -9.18
N ALA A 46 -3.97 -11.67 -8.23
CA ALA A 46 -4.39 -11.85 -6.84
C ALA A 46 -4.68 -10.50 -6.16
N TYR A 47 -3.87 -9.48 -6.42
CA TYR A 47 -4.10 -8.12 -5.91
C TYR A 47 -5.41 -7.54 -6.45
N LEU A 48 -5.63 -7.64 -7.77
CA LEU A 48 -6.88 -7.21 -8.40
C LEU A 48 -8.08 -7.96 -7.84
N ALA A 49 -7.97 -9.28 -7.63
CA ALA A 49 -9.06 -10.07 -7.07
C ALA A 49 -9.45 -9.60 -5.65
N VAL A 50 -8.47 -9.30 -4.79
CA VAL A 50 -8.72 -8.76 -3.44
C VAL A 50 -9.37 -7.39 -3.51
N LEU A 51 -8.84 -6.47 -4.34
CA LEU A 51 -9.36 -5.12 -4.46
C LEU A 51 -10.79 -5.11 -5.05
N HIS A 52 -11.09 -5.99 -6.00
CA HIS A 52 -12.44 -6.19 -6.50
C HIS A 52 -13.38 -6.78 -5.43
N ALA A 53 -12.92 -7.75 -4.64
CA ALA A 53 -13.72 -8.31 -3.55
C ALA A 53 -14.06 -7.25 -2.50
N ILE A 54 -13.11 -6.37 -2.14
CA ILE A 54 -13.37 -5.24 -1.23
C ILE A 54 -14.45 -4.32 -1.81
N ALA A 55 -14.32 -3.92 -3.08
CA ALA A 55 -15.30 -3.07 -3.73
C ALA A 55 -16.68 -3.75 -3.79
N GLU A 56 -16.75 -5.04 -4.11
CA GLU A 56 -18.01 -5.79 -4.15
C GLU A 56 -18.68 -5.87 -2.78
N LYS A 57 -17.94 -6.25 -1.73
CA LYS A 57 -18.46 -6.35 -0.35
C LYS A 57 -18.93 -5.01 0.21
N ALA A 58 -18.29 -3.92 -0.20
CA ALA A 58 -18.70 -2.58 0.18
C ALA A 58 -19.93 -2.06 -0.60
N GLY A 59 -20.34 -2.74 -1.68
CA GLY A 59 -21.39 -2.25 -2.59
C GLY A 59 -20.88 -1.26 -3.64
N GLY A 60 -19.57 -1.15 -3.84
CA GLY A 60 -18.92 -0.36 -4.87
C GLY A 60 -17.67 0.38 -4.38
N GLU A 61 -16.82 0.80 -5.32
CA GLU A 61 -15.58 1.55 -5.02
C GLU A 61 -15.88 2.88 -4.30
N ASP A 62 -16.91 3.63 -4.74
CA ASP A 62 -17.27 4.92 -4.12
C ASP A 62 -17.85 4.74 -2.71
N VAL A 63 -18.61 3.66 -2.50
CA VAL A 63 -19.25 3.37 -1.22
C VAL A 63 -18.18 3.06 -0.17
N PHE A 64 -17.17 2.25 -0.54
CA PHE A 64 -16.03 1.99 0.34
C PHE A 64 -15.24 3.28 0.65
N ALA A 65 -14.95 4.09 -0.37
CA ALA A 65 -14.14 5.31 -0.19
C ALA A 65 -14.79 6.32 0.76
N LEU A 66 -16.13 6.46 0.71
CA LEU A 66 -16.92 7.37 1.55
C LEU A 66 -17.32 6.78 2.91
N ALA A 67 -17.11 5.47 3.12
CA ALA A 67 -17.47 4.81 4.37
C ALA A 67 -16.60 5.29 5.53
N ASP A 68 -17.15 5.22 6.74
CA ASP A 68 -16.38 5.45 7.96
C ASP A 68 -15.36 4.34 8.21
N GLU A 69 -14.41 4.62 9.10
CA GLU A 69 -13.30 3.72 9.42
C GLU A 69 -13.77 2.34 9.88
N ALA A 70 -14.75 2.29 10.79
CA ALA A 70 -15.28 1.03 11.31
C ALA A 70 -15.87 0.16 10.21
N THR A 71 -16.60 0.76 9.27
CA THR A 71 -17.18 0.06 8.12
C THR A 71 -16.09 -0.44 7.17
N ARG A 72 -15.07 0.37 6.87
CA ARG A 72 -13.95 -0.05 6.01
C ARG A 72 -13.19 -1.22 6.61
N ILE A 73 -12.91 -1.18 7.92
CA ILE A 73 -12.25 -2.28 8.65
C ILE A 73 -13.09 -3.55 8.56
N ALA A 74 -14.40 -3.47 8.84
CA ALA A 74 -15.28 -4.64 8.80
C ALA A 74 -15.34 -5.31 7.41
N VAL A 75 -15.36 -4.50 6.35
CA VAL A 75 -15.29 -5.00 4.96
C VAL A 75 -13.95 -5.69 4.70
N ILE A 76 -12.83 -5.05 5.07
CA ILE A 76 -11.49 -5.61 4.90
C ILE A 76 -11.32 -6.93 5.65
N GLU A 77 -11.74 -7.01 6.91
CA GLU A 77 -11.68 -8.25 7.71
C GLU A 77 -12.50 -9.38 7.08
N THR A 78 -13.63 -9.04 6.45
CA THR A 78 -14.45 -10.02 5.74
C THR A 78 -13.70 -10.59 4.53
N VAL A 79 -13.09 -9.72 3.73
CA VAL A 79 -12.29 -10.15 2.56
C VAL A 79 -11.03 -10.91 2.99
N GLU A 80 -10.36 -10.50 4.06
CA GLU A 80 -9.21 -11.22 4.62
C GLU A 80 -9.58 -12.67 4.98
N LYS A 81 -10.71 -12.88 5.65
CA LYS A 81 -11.18 -14.23 6.03
C LYS A 81 -11.51 -15.10 4.83
N GLU A 82 -12.09 -14.52 3.78
CA GLU A 82 -12.48 -15.25 2.56
C GLU A 82 -11.29 -15.53 1.62
N MET A 83 -10.29 -14.65 1.60
CA MET A 83 -9.20 -14.64 0.61
C MET A 83 -7.80 -14.55 1.24
N ALA A 84 -7.60 -15.16 2.41
CA ALA A 84 -6.43 -14.98 3.27
C ALA A 84 -5.06 -15.05 2.55
N GLY A 85 -4.89 -15.95 1.58
CA GLY A 85 -3.65 -16.08 0.81
C GLY A 85 -3.38 -14.86 -0.07
N ALA A 86 -4.33 -14.48 -0.92
CA ALA A 86 -4.22 -13.33 -1.80
C ALA A 86 -4.15 -12.02 -1.02
N PHE A 87 -4.95 -11.91 0.05
CA PHE A 87 -4.93 -10.76 0.95
C PHE A 87 -3.55 -10.59 1.59
N ARG A 88 -2.97 -11.65 2.14
CA ARG A 88 -1.61 -11.62 2.71
C ARG A 88 -0.57 -11.19 1.68
N SER A 89 -0.65 -11.67 0.44
CA SER A 89 0.27 -11.23 -0.63
C SER A 89 0.15 -9.73 -0.89
N LEU A 90 -1.08 -9.20 -0.99
CA LEU A 90 -1.30 -7.76 -1.15
C LEU A 90 -0.74 -6.98 0.04
N THR A 91 -1.07 -7.36 1.28
CA THR A 91 -0.56 -6.67 2.47
C THR A 91 0.96 -6.71 2.57
N SER A 92 1.59 -7.82 2.18
CA SER A 92 3.06 -7.95 2.20
C SER A 92 3.72 -6.97 1.22
N LEU A 93 3.12 -6.78 0.04
CA LEU A 93 3.57 -5.77 -0.92
C LEU A 93 3.47 -4.37 -0.34
N LEU A 94 2.29 -4.01 0.18
CA LEU A 94 2.03 -2.67 0.73
C LEU A 94 2.96 -2.35 1.91
N LEU A 95 3.22 -3.32 2.78
CA LEU A 95 4.15 -3.16 3.91
C LEU A 95 5.59 -2.97 3.44
N ALA A 96 6.03 -3.73 2.43
CA ALA A 96 7.36 -3.53 1.85
C ALA A 96 7.50 -2.12 1.28
N ASP A 97 6.54 -1.69 0.47
CA ASP A 97 6.52 -0.36 -0.12
C ASP A 97 6.51 0.77 0.92
N TYR A 98 5.78 0.57 2.02
CA TYR A 98 5.65 1.52 3.12
C TYR A 98 6.95 1.65 3.92
N TYR A 99 7.56 0.54 4.32
CA TYR A 99 8.80 0.58 5.10
C TYR A 99 10.05 0.92 4.27
N GLU A 100 9.94 0.91 2.94
CA GLU A 100 10.95 1.46 2.03
C GLU A 100 10.75 2.95 1.74
N ALA A 101 9.63 3.56 2.16
CA ALA A 101 9.38 4.97 1.88
C ALA A 101 10.23 5.89 2.75
N ASP A 102 10.92 6.86 2.13
CA ASP A 102 11.79 7.82 2.82
C ASP A 102 11.09 8.52 4.00
N SER A 103 9.83 8.91 3.85
CA SER A 103 9.07 9.56 4.92
C SER A 103 8.87 8.67 6.15
N VAL A 104 8.67 7.36 5.94
CA VAL A 104 8.56 6.37 7.02
C VAL A 104 9.94 6.08 7.63
N LEU A 105 10.98 5.94 6.80
CA LEU A 105 12.36 5.76 7.26
C LEU A 105 12.84 6.92 8.15
N ILE A 106 12.59 8.15 7.72
CA ILE A 106 12.92 9.37 8.47
C ILE A 106 12.13 9.41 9.79
N ALA A 107 10.84 9.10 9.76
CA ALA A 107 10.00 9.05 10.97
C ALA A 107 10.49 8.01 11.99
N MET A 108 11.03 6.87 11.52
CA MET A 108 11.67 5.86 12.37
C MET A 108 13.09 6.23 12.84
N GLY A 109 13.59 7.41 12.46
CA GLY A 109 14.93 7.89 12.81
C GLY A 109 16.07 7.21 12.03
N TRP A 110 15.78 6.54 10.93
CA TRP A 110 16.80 5.95 10.07
C TRP A 110 17.38 7.00 9.12
N ARG A 111 18.65 6.80 8.75
CA ARG A 111 19.31 7.65 7.75
C ARG A 111 18.87 7.22 6.36
N VAL A 112 18.31 8.16 5.62
CA VAL A 112 18.08 8.05 4.18
C VAL A 112 19.28 8.69 3.48
N GLU A 113 20.44 8.05 3.57
CA GLU A 113 21.59 8.39 2.73
C GLU A 113 21.64 7.41 1.56
N PRO A 114 21.88 7.88 0.32
CA PRO A 114 22.15 6.97 -0.79
C PRO A 114 23.32 6.06 -0.41
N PRO A 115 23.31 4.77 -0.79
CA PRO A 115 24.46 3.90 -0.56
C PRO A 115 25.68 4.51 -1.27
N GLN A 116 26.59 5.13 -0.52
CA GLN A 116 27.85 5.64 -1.04
C GLN A 116 28.81 4.46 -1.27
N PRO A 117 29.64 4.55 -2.32
CA PRO A 117 30.84 5.37 -2.20
C PRO A 117 30.82 6.54 -3.19
N GLN A 118 31.18 7.75 -2.73
CA GLN A 118 31.88 8.70 -3.59
C GLN A 118 33.04 7.92 -4.23
N GLY A 119 32.91 7.54 -5.50
CA GLY A 119 33.88 6.71 -6.18
C GLY A 119 35.30 7.24 -5.97
N HIS A 120 36.29 6.34 -5.89
CA HIS A 120 37.68 6.75 -5.81
C HIS A 120 38.04 7.68 -6.98
N SER A 121 38.70 8.81 -6.70
CA SER A 121 39.28 9.65 -7.74
C SER A 121 40.26 8.82 -8.57
N LEU A 122 39.97 8.62 -9.85
CA LEU A 122 40.91 8.01 -10.78
C LEU A 122 42.04 9.03 -11.08
N PRO A 123 43.32 8.63 -11.02
CA PRO A 123 44.40 9.52 -11.42
C PRO A 123 44.26 9.88 -12.90
N SER A 124 44.41 11.17 -13.19
CA SER A 124 44.46 11.77 -14.53
C SER A 124 45.66 11.29 -15.34
#